data_AF-A0A401PWQ4-F1
#
_entry.id   AF-A0A401PWQ4-F1
#
_cell.length_a   1.000
_cell.length_b   1.000
_cell.length_c   1.000
_cell.angle_alpha   90.00
_cell.angle_beta   90.00
_cell.angle_gamma   90.00
#
_symmetry.space_group_name_H-M   'P 1'
#
loop_
_entity.id
_entity.type
_entity.pdbx_description
1 polymer ?
#
loop_
_entity_poly.entity_id
_entity_poly.type
_entity_poly.pdbx_seq_one_letter_code
_entity_poly.pdbx_strand_id
1 'polypeptide(L)'
;PQRHAGELDPQRLAGELDSRHLTGELDPQRHTGELDPQRHAGELDPQRHAGELDPQRLAGELDPQRLAGELDPRRHTGALDPRRHAGELDPRRHTGKLDPRRHAGELDPQLHAGELDPQRHTGELDPRRHTGELDPWRHAGELDP
;
A
#
# COMPACT_ATOMS: atom_id res chain seq x y z
N PRO A 1 -21.38 2.84 2.90
CA PRO A 1 -20.42 1.92 3.56
C PRO A 1 -21.03 0.54 3.87
N GLN A 2 -20.63 -0.45 3.07
CA GLN A 2 -20.98 -1.86 3.32
C GLN A 2 -20.03 -2.46 4.37
N ARG A 3 -20.57 -3.26 5.29
CA ARG A 3 -19.78 -3.99 6.28
C ARG A 3 -19.84 -5.48 5.95
N HIS A 4 -18.69 -6.11 5.73
CA HIS A 4 -18.59 -7.55 5.59
C HIS A 4 -17.63 -8.11 6.64
N ALA A 5 -17.99 -9.26 7.20
CA ALA A 5 -17.19 -10.02 8.14
C ALA A 5 -17.11 -11.47 7.65
N GLY A 6 -15.90 -12.02 7.57
CA GLY A 6 -15.62 -13.35 7.03
C GLY A 6 -14.74 -13.31 5.78
N GLU A 7 -14.42 -14.50 5.26
CA GLU A 7 -13.64 -14.69 4.03
C GLU A 7 -14.40 -14.16 2.80
N LEU A 8 -13.71 -13.40 1.95
CA LEU A 8 -14.19 -13.07 0.61
C LEU A 8 -13.36 -13.84 -0.41
N ASP A 9 -14.02 -14.64 -1.23
CA ASP A 9 -13.42 -15.45 -2.29
C ASP A 9 -12.55 -14.64 -3.29
N PRO A 10 -11.60 -15.28 -3.99
CA PRO A 10 -10.77 -14.64 -5.00
C PRO A 10 -11.61 -13.99 -6.10
N GLN A 11 -11.32 -12.72 -6.42
CA GLN A 11 -12.14 -11.94 -7.35
C GLN A 11 -11.32 -11.28 -8.47
N ARG A 12 -11.93 -11.21 -9.66
CA ARG A 12 -11.53 -10.33 -10.76
C ARG A 12 -12.62 -9.30 -10.98
N LEU A 13 -12.31 -8.05 -10.73
CA LEU A 13 -13.26 -6.94 -10.75
C LEU A 13 -12.76 -5.87 -11.73
N ALA A 14 -13.71 -5.21 -12.38
CA ALA A 14 -13.46 -4.08 -13.26
C ALA A 14 -14.53 -3.01 -13.03
N GLY A 15 -14.12 -1.74 -12.99
CA GLY A 15 -15.01 -0.60 -12.73
C GLY A 15 -14.83 -0.02 -11.32
N GLU A 16 -15.76 0.81 -10.90
CA GLU A 16 -15.79 1.43 -9.58
C GLU A 16 -16.30 0.43 -8.52
N LEU A 17 -15.61 0.34 -7.38
CA LEU A 17 -16.14 -0.35 -6.20
C LEU A 17 -16.30 0.62 -5.05
N ASP A 18 -17.48 0.57 -4.45
CA ASP A 18 -17.93 1.44 -3.36
C ASP A 18 -17.21 1.14 -2.02
N SER A 19 -17.28 2.12 -1.11
CA SER A 19 -16.62 2.16 0.19
C SER A 19 -16.97 0.97 1.11
N ARG A 20 -15.95 0.27 1.63
CA ARG A 20 -16.12 -0.96 2.44
C ARG A 20 -15.43 -0.91 3.81
N HIS A 21 -16.04 -1.58 4.78
CA HIS A 21 -15.41 -1.96 6.04
C HIS A 21 -15.38 -3.49 6.14
N LEU A 22 -14.18 -4.05 6.17
CA LEU A 22 -13.93 -5.49 6.10
C LEU A 22 -13.19 -5.95 7.35
N THR A 23 -13.55 -7.12 7.86
CA THR A 23 -12.84 -7.80 8.95
C THR A 23 -12.72 -9.29 8.66
N GLY A 24 -11.51 -9.84 8.79
CA GLY A 24 -11.22 -11.25 8.47
C GLY A 24 -10.18 -11.37 7.36
N GLU A 25 -10.06 -12.56 6.77
CA GLU A 25 -9.14 -12.85 5.67
C GLU A 25 -9.78 -12.41 4.34
N LEU A 26 -9.02 -11.75 3.45
CA LEU A 26 -9.44 -11.56 2.06
C LEU A 26 -8.53 -12.34 1.15
N ASP A 27 -9.11 -13.17 0.28
CA ASP A 27 -8.41 -13.93 -0.75
C ASP A 27 -7.77 -13.03 -1.84
N PRO A 28 -6.93 -13.60 -2.73
CA PRO A 28 -6.22 -12.82 -3.74
C PRO A 28 -7.16 -12.09 -4.69
N GLN A 29 -6.92 -10.80 -4.89
CA GLN A 29 -7.76 -9.95 -5.75
C GLN A 29 -7.00 -9.38 -6.95
N ARG A 30 -7.72 -9.25 -8.07
CA ARG A 30 -7.29 -8.48 -9.24
C ARG A 30 -8.34 -7.45 -9.59
N HIS A 31 -7.94 -6.19 -9.61
CA HIS A 31 -8.84 -5.07 -9.89
C HIS A 31 -8.27 -4.16 -10.97
N THR A 32 -9.16 -3.67 -11.83
CA THR A 32 -8.87 -2.57 -12.76
C THR A 32 -9.95 -1.50 -12.64
N GLY A 33 -9.57 -0.24 -12.43
CA GLY A 33 -10.51 0.87 -12.21
C GLY A 33 -10.39 1.46 -10.81
N GLU A 34 -11.30 2.35 -10.44
CA GLU A 34 -11.28 3.10 -9.18
C GLU A 34 -11.75 2.23 -8.00
N LEU A 35 -11.03 2.31 -6.88
CA LEU A 35 -11.44 1.71 -5.60
C LEU A 35 -11.66 2.82 -4.57
N ASP A 36 -12.89 2.92 -4.06
CA ASP A 36 -13.28 3.83 -2.97
C ASP A 36 -12.53 3.56 -1.64
N PRO A 37 -12.66 4.46 -0.64
CA PRO A 37 -11.98 4.34 0.63
C PRO A 37 -12.31 3.04 1.36
N GLN A 38 -11.26 2.35 1.83
CA GLN A 38 -11.38 1.06 2.50
C GLN A 38 -10.86 1.10 3.94
N ARG A 39 -11.58 0.40 4.82
CA ARG A 39 -11.11 0.03 6.16
C ARG A 39 -11.05 -1.48 6.27
N HIS A 40 -9.88 -2.02 6.59
CA HIS A 40 -9.71 -3.44 6.76
C HIS A 40 -8.95 -3.76 8.05
N ALA A 41 -9.40 -4.78 8.77
CA ALA A 41 -8.69 -5.38 9.90
C ALA A 41 -8.62 -6.91 9.72
N GLY A 42 -7.42 -7.45 9.56
CA GLY A 42 -7.22 -8.86 9.25
C GLY A 42 -6.04 -9.09 8.30
N GLU A 43 -6.00 -10.28 7.71
CA GLU A 43 -4.99 -10.68 6.75
C GLU A 43 -5.51 -10.42 5.32
N LEU A 44 -4.64 -9.88 4.47
CA LEU A 44 -4.95 -9.56 3.08
C LEU A 44 -3.98 -10.32 2.18
N ASP A 45 -4.50 -11.27 1.40
CA ASP A 45 -3.75 -12.05 0.43
C ASP A 45 -3.20 -11.20 -0.74
N PRO A 46 -2.34 -11.77 -1.62
CA PRO A 46 -1.68 -11.02 -2.67
C PRO A 46 -2.65 -10.28 -3.59
N GLN A 47 -2.45 -8.97 -3.74
CA GLN A 47 -3.31 -8.11 -4.55
C GLN A 47 -2.60 -7.57 -5.80
N ARG A 48 -3.37 -7.46 -6.89
CA ARG A 48 -2.96 -6.71 -8.09
C ARG A 48 -4.00 -5.69 -8.47
N HIS A 49 -3.59 -4.44 -8.57
CA HIS A 49 -4.48 -3.34 -8.92
C HIS A 49 -3.86 -2.48 -10.03
N ALA A 50 -4.71 -2.02 -10.95
CA ALA A 50 -4.39 -1.04 -11.96
C ALA A 50 -5.49 0.04 -12.00
N GLY A 51 -5.17 1.29 -11.64
CA GLY A 51 -6.15 2.36 -11.51
C GLY A 51 -5.88 3.22 -10.27
N GLU A 52 -6.87 4.04 -9.93
CA GLU A 52 -6.85 4.92 -8.77
C GLU A 52 -7.35 4.18 -7.53
N LEU A 53 -6.71 4.44 -6.40
CA LEU A 53 -6.99 3.80 -5.12
C LEU A 53 -7.14 4.86 -4.05
N ASP A 54 -8.38 5.09 -3.61
CA ASP A 54 -8.73 6.04 -2.56
C ASP A 54 -8.11 5.70 -1.19
N PRO A 55 -8.21 6.62 -0.20
CA PRO A 55 -7.50 6.50 1.06
C PRO A 55 -7.85 5.21 1.81
N GLN A 56 -6.80 4.51 2.26
CA GLN A 56 -6.96 3.23 2.96
C GLN A 56 -6.47 3.27 4.41
N ARG A 57 -7.21 2.59 5.29
CA ARG A 57 -6.78 2.27 6.65
C ARG A 57 -6.79 0.77 6.86
N LEU A 58 -5.61 0.22 7.06
CA LEU A 58 -5.39 -1.23 7.14
C LEU A 58 -4.73 -1.58 8.47
N ALA A 59 -5.21 -2.61 9.15
CA ALA A 59 -4.58 -3.18 10.34
C ALA A 59 -4.44 -4.69 10.18
N GLY A 60 -3.26 -5.25 10.42
CA GLY A 60 -2.98 -6.69 10.28
C GLY A 60 -1.85 -7.00 9.30
N GLU A 61 -1.86 -8.19 8.71
CA GLU A 61 -0.84 -8.65 7.76
C GLU A 61 -1.31 -8.44 6.32
N LEU A 62 -0.36 -8.17 5.43
CA LEU A 62 -0.64 -7.73 4.08
C LEU A 62 0.40 -8.32 3.15
N ASP A 63 -0.03 -9.33 2.42
CA ASP A 63 0.77 -10.09 1.47
C ASP A 63 1.25 -9.26 0.28
N PRO A 64 2.14 -9.83 -0.56
CA PRO A 64 2.80 -9.10 -1.63
C PRO A 64 1.83 -8.39 -2.57
N GLN A 65 2.09 -7.11 -2.82
CA GLN A 65 1.25 -6.28 -3.69
C GLN A 65 1.96 -5.81 -4.94
N ARG A 66 1.23 -5.80 -6.06
CA ARG A 66 1.63 -5.11 -7.30
C ARG A 66 0.57 -4.10 -7.70
N LEU A 67 0.93 -2.83 -7.64
CA LEU A 67 0.05 -1.70 -7.91
C LEU A 67 0.57 -0.91 -9.12
N ALA A 68 -0.34 -0.39 -9.94
CA ALA A 68 -0.05 0.57 -11.00
C ALA A 68 -1.14 1.65 -11.03
N GLY A 69 -0.76 2.92 -11.16
CA GLY A 69 -1.69 4.06 -11.10
C GLY A 69 -1.51 4.88 -9.84
N GLU A 70 -2.44 5.80 -9.58
CA GLU A 70 -2.40 6.72 -8.44
C GLU A 70 -2.87 6.03 -7.16
N LEU A 71 -2.27 6.41 -6.05
CA LEU A 71 -2.64 5.90 -4.74
C LEU A 71 -2.74 7.03 -3.73
N ASP A 72 -3.95 7.22 -3.23
CA ASP A 72 -4.25 8.17 -2.18
C ASP A 72 -3.64 7.81 -0.81
N PRO A 73 -3.71 8.74 0.16
CA PRO A 73 -3.03 8.61 1.44
C PRO A 73 -3.37 7.32 2.17
N ARG A 74 -2.34 6.61 2.64
CA ARG A 74 -2.51 5.34 3.37
C ARG A 74 -2.02 5.39 4.81
N ARG A 75 -2.78 4.74 5.69
CA ARG A 75 -2.36 4.40 7.05
C ARG A 75 -2.38 2.91 7.25
N HIS A 76 -1.25 2.34 7.68
CA HIS A 76 -1.18 0.91 7.97
C HIS A 76 -0.46 0.61 9.29
N THR A 77 -1.02 -0.32 10.06
CA THR A 77 -0.41 -0.88 11.28
C THR A 77 -0.31 -2.40 11.14
N GLY A 78 0.89 -2.96 11.24
CA GLY A 78 1.11 -4.41 11.11
C GLY A 78 2.34 -4.77 10.26
N ALA A 79 2.32 -5.95 9.65
CA ALA A 79 3.39 -6.42 8.76
C ALA A 79 2.99 -6.20 7.31
N LEU A 80 3.92 -5.68 6.50
CA LEU A 80 3.75 -5.54 5.06
C LEU A 80 4.82 -6.32 4.33
N ASP A 81 4.38 -7.29 3.55
CA ASP A 81 5.21 -8.06 2.63
C ASP A 81 5.69 -7.23 1.43
N PRO A 82 6.59 -7.80 0.59
CA PRO A 82 7.23 -7.07 -0.49
C PRO A 82 6.25 -6.37 -1.43
N ARG A 83 6.53 -5.10 -1.75
CA ARG A 83 5.67 -4.30 -2.65
C ARG A 83 6.37 -3.80 -3.89
N ARG A 84 5.62 -3.80 -4.99
CA ARG A 84 5.98 -3.12 -6.24
C ARG A 84 4.89 -2.14 -6.62
N HIS A 85 5.26 -0.88 -6.82
CA HIS A 85 4.34 0.14 -7.29
C HIS A 85 4.96 0.91 -8.46
N ALA A 86 4.12 1.29 -9.42
CA ALA A 86 4.45 2.20 -10.52
C ALA A 86 3.35 3.26 -10.67
N GLY A 87 3.69 4.53 -10.51
CA GLY A 87 2.71 5.63 -10.48
C GLY A 87 2.99 6.62 -9.35
N GLU A 88 2.01 7.47 -9.08
CA GLU A 88 2.05 8.46 -8.01
C GLU A 88 1.58 7.85 -6.69
N LEU A 89 2.27 8.20 -5.62
CA LEU A 89 1.97 7.72 -4.28
C LEU A 89 1.90 8.89 -3.31
N ASP A 90 0.70 9.18 -2.84
CA ASP A 90 0.41 10.17 -1.81
C ASP A 90 0.99 9.81 -0.43
N PRO A 91 0.91 10.73 0.55
CA PRO A 91 1.57 10.59 1.83
C PRO A 91 1.19 9.29 2.56
N ARG A 92 2.22 8.61 3.08
CA ARG A 92 2.04 7.33 3.79
C ARG A 92 2.47 7.41 5.24
N ARG A 93 1.69 6.74 6.10
CA ARG A 93 2.06 6.47 7.49
C ARG A 93 2.01 4.97 7.75
N HIS A 94 3.11 4.41 8.21
CA HIS A 94 3.20 3.02 8.56
C HIS A 94 3.80 2.82 9.96
N THR A 95 3.24 1.87 10.69
CA THR A 95 3.79 1.35 11.95
C THR A 95 3.89 -0.17 11.88
N GLY A 96 5.08 -0.73 12.12
CA GLY A 96 5.34 -2.17 12.10
C GLY A 96 6.50 -2.56 11.19
N LYS A 97 6.49 -3.80 10.68
CA LYS A 97 7.56 -4.36 9.84
C LYS A 97 7.24 -4.11 8.37
N LEU A 98 8.24 -3.63 7.64
CA LEU A 98 8.12 -3.34 6.22
C LEU A 98 9.17 -4.11 5.42
N ASP A 99 8.74 -5.10 4.65
CA ASP A 99 9.58 -5.86 3.73
C ASP A 99 10.06 -5.02 2.52
N PRO A 100 10.96 -5.57 1.67
CA PRO A 100 11.57 -4.81 0.58
C PRO A 100 10.54 -4.20 -0.36
N ARG A 101 10.71 -2.92 -0.70
CA ARG A 101 9.88 -2.26 -1.72
C ARG A 101 10.66 -1.74 -2.91
N ARG A 102 9.94 -1.71 -4.04
CA ARG A 102 10.35 -1.05 -5.27
C ARG A 102 9.25 -0.10 -5.73
N HIS A 103 9.61 1.16 -5.91
CA HIS A 103 8.73 2.20 -6.45
C HIS A 103 9.33 2.84 -7.69
N ALA A 104 8.48 3.14 -8.67
CA ALA A 104 8.81 3.92 -9.84
C ALA A 104 7.74 4.99 -10.06
N GLY A 105 8.10 6.28 -10.06
CA GLY A 105 7.17 7.41 -10.17
C GLY A 105 7.39 8.43 -9.06
N GLU A 106 6.42 9.31 -8.85
CA GLU A 106 6.43 10.34 -7.81
C GLU A 106 6.08 9.74 -6.46
N LEU A 107 6.69 10.27 -5.40
CA LEU A 107 6.47 9.78 -4.05
C LEU A 107 6.46 10.91 -3.03
N ASP A 108 5.28 11.13 -2.48
CA ASP A 108 5.03 12.09 -1.41
C ASP A 108 5.64 11.67 -0.05
N PRO A 109 5.60 12.57 0.96
CA PRO A 109 6.27 12.36 2.22
C PRO A 109 5.85 11.07 2.92
N GLN A 110 6.84 10.32 3.42
CA GLN A 110 6.61 9.06 4.12
C GLN A 110 7.05 9.12 5.57
N LEU A 111 6.23 8.54 6.45
CA LEU A 111 6.54 8.35 7.86
C LEU A 111 6.45 6.87 8.21
N HIS A 112 7.57 6.32 8.68
CA HIS A 112 7.65 4.92 9.13
C HIS A 112 8.11 4.83 10.59
N ALA A 113 7.48 3.93 11.34
CA ALA A 113 7.89 3.56 12.69
C ALA A 113 7.97 2.03 12.80
N GLY A 114 9.18 1.48 12.98
CA GLY A 114 9.42 0.04 13.08
C GLY A 114 10.64 -0.43 12.29
N GLU A 115 10.66 -1.70 11.91
CA GLU A 115 11.72 -2.30 11.09
C GLU A 115 11.44 -2.04 9.61
N LEU A 116 12.47 -1.71 8.84
CA LEU A 116 12.35 -1.41 7.42
C LEU A 116 13.48 -2.07 6.62
N ASP A 117 13.08 -3.02 5.77
CA ASP A 117 13.96 -3.74 4.84
C ASP A 117 14.35 -2.90 3.61
N PRO A 118 15.33 -3.35 2.80
CA PRO A 118 15.90 -2.56 1.71
C PRO A 118 14.87 -2.00 0.73
N GLN A 119 15.00 -0.71 0.42
CA GLN A 119 14.10 -0.02 -0.51
C GLN A 119 14.83 0.45 -1.75
N ARG A 120 14.09 0.49 -2.87
CA ARG A 120 14.54 1.09 -4.12
C ARG A 120 13.48 2.03 -4.67
N HIS A 121 13.91 3.22 -5.03
CA HIS A 121 13.08 4.26 -5.62
C HIS A 121 13.66 4.74 -6.95
N THR A 122 12.80 5.03 -7.92
CA THR A 122 13.16 5.71 -9.16
C THR A 122 12.10 6.75 -9.51
N GLY A 123 12.46 8.02 -9.66
CA GLY A 123 11.51 9.13 -9.89
C GLY A 123 11.71 10.28 -8.90
N GLU A 124 10.72 11.15 -8.77
CA GLU A 124 10.70 12.27 -7.82
C GLU A 124 10.33 11.79 -6.41
N LEU A 125 10.98 12.36 -5.41
CA LEU A 125 10.82 11.90 -4.03
C LEU A 125 10.86 13.06 -3.04
N ASP A 126 9.82 13.10 -2.23
CA ASP A 126 9.70 13.97 -1.08
C ASP A 126 10.38 13.43 0.19
N PRO A 127 10.58 14.30 1.20
CA PRO A 127 11.22 13.94 2.46
C PRO A 127 10.58 12.73 3.15
N ARG A 128 11.45 11.84 3.66
CA ARG A 128 11.06 10.69 4.47
C ARG A 128 11.49 10.87 5.92
N ARG A 129 10.67 10.41 6.86
CA ARG A 129 11.08 10.25 8.26
C ARG A 129 10.90 8.81 8.70
N HIS A 130 11.86 8.33 9.46
CA HIS A 130 11.89 6.98 9.99
C HIS A 130 12.24 7.02 11.48
N THR A 131 11.59 6.18 12.26
CA THR A 131 12.01 5.82 13.63
C THR A 131 12.08 4.30 13.77
N GLY A 132 13.23 3.74 14.12
CA GLY A 132 13.45 2.28 14.22
C GLY A 132 14.66 1.81 13.42
N GLU A 133 14.71 0.52 13.09
CA GLU A 133 15.79 -0.11 12.33
C GLU A 133 15.59 0.07 10.83
N LEU A 134 16.64 0.50 10.12
CA LEU A 134 16.62 0.81 8.69
C LEU A 134 17.74 0.09 7.95
N ASP A 135 17.35 -0.78 7.02
CA ASP A 135 18.25 -1.37 6.04
C ASP A 135 18.58 -0.42 4.87
N PRO A 136 19.57 -0.76 4.03
CA PRO A 136 20.06 0.11 2.97
C PRO A 136 18.98 0.60 2.01
N TRP A 137 18.99 1.91 1.78
CA TRP A 137 18.07 2.59 0.87
C TRP A 137 18.79 3.05 -0.40
N ARG A 138 18.10 2.97 -1.56
CA ARG A 138 18.62 3.44 -2.86
C ARG A 138 17.58 4.27 -3.60
N HIS A 139 18.04 5.38 -4.17
CA HIS A 139 17.25 6.27 -5.01
C HIS A 139 17.97 6.65 -6.29
N ALA A 140 17.19 6.82 -7.34
CA ALA A 140 17.63 7.34 -8.63
C ALA A 140 16.56 8.31 -9.15
N GLY A 141 16.85 9.60 -9.16
CA GLY A 141 15.91 10.63 -9.57
C GLY A 141 16.09 11.90 -8.75
N GLU A 142 15.09 12.77 -8.80
CA GLU A 142 15.10 14.05 -8.12
C GLU A 142 14.67 13.89 -6.64
N LEU A 143 15.15 14.79 -5.79
CA LEU A 143 14.76 14.88 -4.38
C LEU A 143 14.20 16.27 -4.17
N ASP A 144 12.97 16.38 -3.66
CA ASP A 144 12.45 17.67 -3.21
C ASP A 144 13.13 18.04 -1.88
N PRO A 145 13.73 19.24 -1.75
CA PRO A 145 14.40 19.72 -0.52
C PRO A 145 13.62 19.67 0.80
#